data_AF-A0A2D7M0H4-F1
#
_entry.id   AF-A0A2D7M0H4-F1
#
_cell.length_a   1.000
_cell.length_b   1.000
_cell.length_c   1.000
_cell.angle_alpha   90.00
_cell.angle_beta   90.00
_cell.angle_gamma   90.00
#
_symmetry.space_group_name_H-M   'P 1'
#
loop_
_entity.id
_entity.type
_entity.pdbx_description
1 polymer ?
#
loop_
_entity_poly.entity_id
_entity_poly.type
_entity_poly.pdbx_seq_one_letter_code
_entity_poly.pdbx_strand_id
1 'polypeptide(L)'
;LDDEPEQSRLRLEGANILSYNLSADLAPCWAEDDEPREKHHFEEGLRCATDCLRWREKLEKGAVAISMASWAEGVHYAGLGNWKLACKSFQSALDAAIDDAKEHGSPESVGPESSFSINIASGWLEFARWRSGDSSSYDRFLEAMGAFSKQIDRDDESRDQALVGVQQLQIAAQRLPGQETTN
;
A
#
# COMPACT_ATOMS: atom_id res chain seq x y z
N LEU A 1 17.98 27.31 -25.81
CA LEU A 1 17.07 27.34 -24.64
C LEU A 1 15.85 26.55 -25.07
N ASP A 2 15.92 25.23 -25.05
CA ASP A 2 14.79 24.38 -25.46
C ASP A 2 14.77 23.06 -24.67
N ASP A 3 15.19 23.14 -23.40
CA ASP A 3 15.14 22.03 -22.43
C ASP A 3 13.83 22.06 -21.62
N GLU A 4 12.85 22.87 -22.02
CA GLU A 4 11.59 23.07 -21.29
C GLU A 4 10.79 21.77 -21.04
N PRO A 5 10.72 20.81 -22.01
CA PRO A 5 10.08 19.53 -21.77
C PRO A 5 10.84 18.67 -20.75
N GLU A 6 12.18 18.67 -20.79
CA GLU A 6 13.02 17.91 -19.86
C GLU A 6 12.95 18.49 -18.45
N GLN A 7 13.04 19.81 -18.32
CA GLN A 7 12.88 20.52 -17.05
C GLN A 7 11.49 20.32 -16.44
N SER A 8 10.44 20.28 -17.28
CA SER A 8 9.08 20.00 -16.82
C SER A 8 8.93 18.56 -16.32
N ARG A 9 9.53 17.59 -17.01
CA ARG A 9 9.57 16.19 -16.57
C ARG A 9 10.32 16.05 -15.24
N LEU A 10 11.50 16.67 -15.10
CA LEU A 10 12.29 16.62 -13.87
C LEU A 10 11.53 17.20 -12.67
N ARG A 11 10.82 18.33 -12.85
CA ARG A 11 9.97 18.91 -11.79
C ARG A 11 8.84 17.97 -11.40
N LEU A 12 8.23 17.30 -12.38
CA LEU A 12 7.16 16.33 -12.14
C LEU A 12 7.69 15.09 -11.40
N GLU A 13 8.89 14.62 -11.74
CA GLU A 13 9.55 13.53 -11.00
C GLU A 13 9.87 13.92 -9.56
N GLY A 14 10.39 15.13 -9.35
CA GLY A 14 10.61 15.68 -8.01
C GLY A 14 9.32 15.77 -7.20
N ALA A 15 8.24 16.28 -7.79
CA ALA A 15 6.92 16.32 -7.16
C ALA A 15 6.41 14.91 -6.80
N ASN A 16 6.53 13.94 -7.72
CA ASN A 16 6.15 12.55 -7.45
C ASN A 16 6.92 11.94 -6.27
N ILE A 17 8.24 12.15 -6.19
CA ILE A 17 9.08 11.60 -5.11
C ILE A 17 8.70 12.24 -3.77
N LEU A 18 8.57 13.57 -3.73
CA LEU A 18 8.21 14.29 -2.51
C LEU A 18 6.80 13.89 -2.03
N SER A 19 5.83 13.83 -2.92
CA SER A 19 4.47 13.38 -2.60
C SER A 19 4.45 11.95 -2.07
N TYR A 20 5.19 11.03 -2.70
CA TYR A 20 5.23 9.64 -2.22
C TYR A 20 5.86 9.54 -0.84
N ASN A 21 7.03 10.17 -0.63
CA ASN A 21 7.73 10.10 0.64
C ASN A 21 6.92 10.72 1.78
N LEU A 22 6.27 11.86 1.55
CA LEU A 22 5.41 12.48 2.57
C LEU A 22 4.16 11.61 2.85
N SER A 23 3.55 11.03 1.81
CA SER A 23 2.42 10.11 2.00
C SER A 23 2.83 8.87 2.79
N ALA A 24 4.00 8.29 2.48
CA ALA A 24 4.55 7.17 3.19
C ALA A 24 4.84 7.54 4.65
N ASP A 25 5.52 8.65 4.91
CA ASP A 25 5.86 9.11 6.27
C ASP A 25 4.61 9.30 7.15
N LEU A 26 3.49 9.76 6.57
CA LEU A 26 2.24 9.95 7.29
C LEU A 26 1.45 8.65 7.52
N ALA A 27 1.87 7.51 6.95
CA ALA A 27 1.16 6.24 7.06
C ALA A 27 1.28 5.65 8.48
N PRO A 28 0.19 5.11 9.08
CA PRO A 28 0.16 4.64 10.47
C PRO A 28 0.72 3.22 10.65
N CYS A 29 1.52 2.71 9.71
CA CYS A 29 1.91 1.29 9.64
C CYS A 29 3.40 1.03 9.82
N TRP A 30 4.21 2.05 10.11
CA TRP A 30 5.66 1.88 10.32
C TRP A 30 5.97 1.45 11.75
N ALA A 31 6.83 0.43 11.88
CA ALA A 31 7.20 -0.17 13.16
C ALA A 31 7.99 0.75 14.07
N GLU A 32 8.83 1.59 13.47
CA GLU A 32 9.75 2.48 14.18
C GLU A 32 9.15 3.86 14.45
N ASP A 33 7.93 4.11 13.96
CA ASP A 33 7.23 5.38 14.10
C ASP A 33 6.21 5.28 15.23
N ASP A 34 6.55 5.80 16.40
CA ASP A 34 5.67 5.82 17.57
C ASP A 34 4.79 7.07 17.65
N GLU A 35 4.93 8.00 16.69
CA GLU A 35 4.22 9.28 16.75
C GLU A 35 2.73 9.09 16.43
N PRO A 36 1.82 9.58 17.30
CA PRO A 36 0.39 9.41 17.09
C PRO A 36 -0.07 10.18 15.85
N ARG A 37 -0.77 9.50 14.95
CA ARG A 37 -1.39 10.14 13.79
C ARG A 37 -2.74 10.74 14.18
N GLU A 38 -3.02 11.89 13.60
CA GLU A 38 -4.27 12.63 13.77
C GLU A 38 -5.00 12.65 12.44
N LYS A 39 -6.28 13.01 12.46
CA LYS A 39 -7.10 13.07 11.25
C LYS A 39 -6.42 13.88 10.12
N HIS A 40 -5.83 15.03 10.45
CA HIS A 40 -5.20 15.91 9.47
C HIS A 40 -3.94 15.28 8.83
N HIS A 41 -3.24 14.41 9.54
CA HIS A 41 -2.11 13.64 9.01
C HIS A 41 -2.57 12.69 7.90
N PHE A 42 -3.69 11.99 8.11
CA PHE A 42 -4.25 11.11 7.09
C PHE A 42 -4.84 11.88 5.90
N GLU A 43 -5.48 13.02 6.13
CA GLU A 43 -5.99 13.87 5.06
C GLU A 43 -4.87 14.39 4.15
N GLU A 44 -3.75 14.82 4.74
CA GLU A 44 -2.58 15.27 3.98
C GLU A 44 -1.87 14.11 3.28
N GLY A 45 -1.71 12.98 3.97
CA GLY A 45 -1.14 11.77 3.38
C GLY A 45 -1.97 11.26 2.18
N LEU A 46 -3.31 11.34 2.28
CA LEU A 46 -4.24 11.02 1.19
C LEU A 46 -4.07 11.99 0.02
N ARG A 47 -4.04 13.31 0.28
CA ARG A 47 -3.80 14.32 -0.75
C ARG A 47 -2.51 14.03 -1.51
N CYS A 48 -1.44 13.70 -0.79
CA CYS A 48 -0.15 13.32 -1.36
C CYS A 48 -0.20 12.00 -2.17
N ALA A 49 -0.92 10.98 -1.70
CA ALA A 49 -1.08 9.73 -2.43
C ALA A 49 -1.83 9.93 -3.76
N THR A 50 -2.92 10.69 -3.74
CA THR A 50 -3.70 11.02 -4.95
C THR A 50 -2.88 11.87 -5.93
N ASP A 51 -2.09 12.83 -5.45
CA ASP A 51 -1.14 13.56 -6.28
C ASP A 51 -0.12 12.61 -6.93
N CYS A 52 0.42 11.66 -6.15
CA CYS A 52 1.38 10.68 -6.62
C CYS A 52 0.80 9.79 -7.72
N LEU A 53 -0.44 9.30 -7.58
CA LEU A 53 -1.15 8.55 -8.63
C LEU A 53 -1.22 9.36 -9.93
N ARG A 54 -1.71 10.60 -9.86
CA ARG A 54 -1.81 11.50 -11.02
C ARG A 54 -0.45 11.74 -11.69
N TRP A 55 0.62 11.86 -10.91
CA TRP A 55 1.97 12.07 -11.45
C TRP A 55 2.55 10.80 -12.07
N ARG A 56 2.33 9.63 -11.46
CA ARG A 56 2.80 8.33 -11.99
C ARG A 56 2.12 7.96 -13.30
N GLU A 57 0.84 8.30 -13.46
CA GLU A 57 0.13 8.17 -14.74
C GLU A 57 0.77 9.05 -15.82
N LYS A 58 1.00 10.34 -15.53
CA LYS A 58 1.63 11.27 -16.49
C LYS A 58 3.08 10.93 -16.81
N LEU A 59 3.80 10.31 -15.88
CA LEU A 59 5.18 9.91 -16.02
C LEU A 59 5.34 8.48 -16.57
N GLU A 60 4.24 7.75 -16.75
CA GLU A 60 4.20 6.37 -17.22
C GLU A 60 5.09 5.44 -16.36
N LYS A 61 5.03 5.57 -15.03
CA LYS A 61 5.94 4.88 -14.08
C LYS A 61 5.73 3.35 -13.95
N GLY A 62 4.84 2.76 -14.75
CA GLY A 62 4.57 1.31 -14.76
C GLY A 62 3.71 0.82 -13.59
N ALA A 63 3.35 -0.46 -13.65
CA ALA A 63 2.32 -1.06 -12.81
C ALA A 63 2.70 -1.13 -11.32
N VAL A 64 3.94 -1.49 -10.97
CA VAL A 64 4.42 -1.49 -9.57
C VAL A 64 4.29 -0.11 -8.93
N ALA A 65 4.65 0.94 -9.66
CA ALA A 65 4.54 2.30 -9.14
C ALA A 65 3.07 2.66 -8.90
N ILE A 66 2.15 2.30 -9.79
CA ILE A 66 0.73 2.53 -9.56
C ILE A 66 0.24 1.73 -8.35
N SER A 67 0.63 0.46 -8.24
CA SER A 67 0.28 -0.41 -7.11
C SER A 67 0.64 0.23 -5.77
N MET A 68 1.89 0.68 -5.61
CA MET A 68 2.36 1.29 -4.35
C MET A 68 1.71 2.63 -4.03
N ALA A 69 1.29 3.42 -5.03
CA ALA A 69 0.59 4.68 -4.78
C ALA A 69 -0.87 4.43 -4.38
N SER A 70 -1.55 3.47 -5.02
CA SER A 70 -2.89 3.03 -4.63
C SER A 70 -2.90 2.40 -3.24
N TRP A 71 -1.85 1.66 -2.88
CA TRP A 71 -1.67 1.17 -1.52
C TRP A 71 -1.60 2.31 -0.51
N ALA A 72 -0.75 3.33 -0.75
CA ALA A 72 -0.64 4.47 0.15
C ALA A 72 -1.97 5.21 0.32
N GLU A 73 -2.72 5.39 -0.77
CA GLU A 73 -4.06 5.97 -0.73
C GLU A 73 -5.01 5.16 0.18
N GLY A 74 -5.02 3.84 0.02
CA GLY A 74 -5.84 2.94 0.83
C GLY A 74 -5.51 2.99 2.32
N VAL A 75 -4.22 3.09 2.65
CA VAL A 75 -3.75 3.20 4.04
C VAL A 75 -4.30 4.46 4.71
N HIS A 76 -4.32 5.60 4.00
CA HIS A 76 -4.87 6.84 4.55
C HIS A 76 -6.39 6.81 4.68
N TYR A 77 -7.11 6.21 3.72
CA TYR A 77 -8.54 5.95 3.88
C TYR A 77 -8.84 5.06 5.09
N ALA A 78 -8.01 4.04 5.33
CA ALA A 78 -8.12 3.18 6.51
C ALA A 78 -7.85 3.96 7.81
N GLY A 79 -6.85 4.84 7.83
CA GLY A 79 -6.58 5.78 8.92
C GLY A 79 -7.76 6.68 9.27
N LEU A 80 -8.51 7.10 8.25
CA LEU A 80 -9.75 7.88 8.39
C LEU A 80 -10.98 7.02 8.75
N GLY A 81 -10.83 5.70 8.91
CA GLY A 81 -11.94 4.77 9.13
C GLY A 81 -12.85 4.57 7.92
N ASN A 82 -12.48 5.08 6.74
CA ASN A 82 -13.26 4.93 5.52
C ASN A 82 -12.95 3.61 4.82
N TRP A 83 -13.34 2.51 5.46
CA TRP A 83 -13.02 1.15 5.03
C TRP A 83 -13.50 0.84 3.60
N LYS A 84 -14.64 1.41 3.17
CA LYS A 84 -15.15 1.21 1.81
C LYS A 84 -14.23 1.82 0.76
N LEU A 85 -13.68 3.02 1.00
CA LEU A 85 -12.72 3.62 0.07
C LEU A 85 -11.35 2.94 0.17
N ALA A 86 -10.93 2.55 1.38
CA ALA A 86 -9.71 1.77 1.56
C ALA A 86 -9.73 0.48 0.73
N CYS A 87 -10.83 -0.29 0.78
CA CYS A 87 -11.01 -1.48 -0.05
C CYS A 87 -10.87 -1.19 -1.55
N LYS A 88 -11.40 -0.06 -2.04
CA LYS A 88 -11.28 0.30 -3.47
C LYS A 88 -9.83 0.58 -3.85
N SER A 89 -9.13 1.39 -3.06
CA SER A 89 -7.73 1.72 -3.33
C SER A 89 -6.83 0.49 -3.21
N PHE A 90 -7.05 -0.40 -2.24
CA PHE A 90 -6.30 -1.66 -2.14
C PHE A 90 -6.63 -2.64 -3.26
N GLN A 91 -7.88 -2.67 -3.76
CA GLN A 91 -8.20 -3.44 -4.97
C GLN A 91 -7.44 -2.89 -6.18
N SER A 92 -7.40 -1.57 -6.38
CA SER A 92 -6.58 -0.96 -7.44
C SER A 92 -5.08 -1.24 -7.27
N ALA A 93 -4.60 -1.31 -6.03
CA ALA A 93 -3.22 -1.70 -5.75
C ALA A 93 -2.93 -3.15 -6.16
N LEU A 94 -3.87 -4.06 -5.85
CA LEU A 94 -3.76 -5.47 -6.20
C LEU A 94 -3.87 -5.69 -7.72
N ASP A 95 -4.81 -5.03 -8.38
CA ASP A 95 -4.99 -5.14 -9.84
C ASP A 95 -3.70 -4.72 -10.57
N ALA A 96 -3.09 -3.60 -10.16
CA ALA A 96 -1.81 -3.16 -10.72
C ALA A 96 -0.65 -4.11 -10.39
N ALA A 97 -0.63 -4.73 -9.21
CA ALA A 97 0.37 -5.74 -8.87
C ALA A 97 0.20 -7.02 -9.71
N ILE A 98 -1.04 -7.40 -10.02
CA ILE A 98 -1.36 -8.52 -10.91
C ILE A 98 -0.91 -8.23 -12.34
N ASP A 99 -1.11 -7.00 -12.83
CA ASP A 99 -0.65 -6.61 -14.16
C ASP A 99 0.88 -6.69 -14.28
N ASP A 100 1.61 -6.22 -13.26
CA ASP A 100 3.07 -6.39 -13.18
C ASP A 100 3.48 -7.86 -13.16
N ALA A 101 2.78 -8.68 -12.38
CA ALA A 101 3.07 -10.10 -12.27
C ALA A 101 2.89 -10.84 -13.61
N LYS A 102 1.86 -10.48 -14.38
CA LYS A 102 1.62 -11.01 -15.73
C LYS A 102 2.73 -10.62 -16.70
N GLU A 103 3.16 -9.36 -16.66
CA GLU A 103 4.22 -8.85 -17.55
C GLU A 103 5.55 -9.59 -17.33
N HIS A 104 5.84 -9.96 -16.08
CA HIS A 104 7.10 -10.61 -15.68
C HIS A 104 7.00 -12.12 -15.48
N GLY A 105 5.83 -12.73 -15.70
CA GLY A 105 5.61 -14.17 -15.55
C GLY A 105 5.74 -14.68 -14.11
N SER A 106 5.46 -13.84 -13.11
CA SER A 106 5.46 -14.19 -11.69
C SER A 106 4.05 -14.52 -11.18
N PRO A 107 3.90 -15.16 -10.00
CA PRO A 107 2.59 -15.51 -9.45
C PRO A 107 1.65 -14.31 -9.25
N GLU A 108 0.39 -14.46 -9.65
CA GLU A 108 -0.66 -13.42 -9.59
C GLU A 108 -1.51 -13.48 -8.30
N SER A 109 -1.35 -14.52 -7.48
CA SER A 109 -2.11 -14.71 -6.25
C SER A 109 -1.20 -14.69 -5.03
N VAL A 110 -1.77 -14.48 -3.84
CA VAL A 110 -1.03 -14.50 -2.57
C VAL A 110 -0.22 -15.79 -2.41
N GLY A 111 1.03 -15.67 -1.95
CA GLY A 111 1.91 -16.82 -1.78
C GLY A 111 3.37 -16.47 -1.50
N PRO A 112 4.17 -17.42 -0.99
CA PRO A 112 5.58 -17.18 -0.68
C PRO A 112 6.45 -16.98 -1.93
N GLU A 113 5.99 -17.39 -3.11
CA GLU A 113 6.67 -17.13 -4.39
C GLU A 113 6.19 -15.86 -5.07
N SER A 114 5.20 -15.18 -4.50
CA SER A 114 4.60 -13.97 -5.07
C SER A 114 5.40 -12.74 -4.70
N SER A 115 5.29 -11.70 -5.52
CA SER A 115 5.98 -10.43 -5.26
C SER A 115 5.49 -9.77 -3.97
N PHE A 116 6.33 -8.90 -3.41
CA PHE A 116 5.95 -8.06 -2.27
C PHE A 116 4.63 -7.32 -2.54
N SER A 117 4.47 -6.73 -3.73
CA SER A 117 3.29 -5.96 -4.13
C SER A 117 2.00 -6.79 -4.08
N ILE A 118 2.03 -8.05 -4.53
CA ILE A 118 0.88 -8.96 -4.46
C ILE A 118 0.51 -9.26 -3.01
N ASN A 119 1.50 -9.65 -2.20
CA ASN A 119 1.25 -10.05 -0.81
C ASN A 119 0.79 -8.86 0.05
N ILE A 120 1.41 -7.69 -0.10
CA ILE A 120 1.05 -6.49 0.69
C ILE A 120 -0.32 -5.95 0.28
N ALA A 121 -0.62 -5.84 -1.02
CA ALA A 121 -1.91 -5.36 -1.49
C ALA A 121 -3.05 -6.30 -1.10
N SER A 122 -2.82 -7.62 -1.20
CA SER A 122 -3.80 -8.63 -0.76
C SER A 122 -4.04 -8.55 0.74
N GLY A 123 -2.98 -8.48 1.55
CA GLY A 123 -3.12 -8.39 3.02
C GLY A 123 -3.90 -7.16 3.45
N TRP A 124 -3.59 -5.98 2.89
CA TRP A 124 -4.31 -4.75 3.21
C TRP A 124 -5.76 -4.74 2.70
N LEU A 125 -6.03 -5.33 1.53
CA LEU A 125 -7.38 -5.48 1.00
C LEU A 125 -8.25 -6.34 1.92
N GLU A 126 -7.76 -7.52 2.32
CA GLU A 126 -8.49 -8.41 3.20
C GLU A 126 -8.64 -7.83 4.61
N PHE A 127 -7.62 -7.12 5.11
CA PHE A 127 -7.72 -6.36 6.35
C PHE A 127 -8.83 -5.30 6.29
N ALA A 128 -8.88 -4.50 5.23
CA ALA A 128 -9.91 -3.48 5.04
C ALA A 128 -11.31 -4.10 4.88
N ARG A 129 -11.45 -5.22 4.15
CA ARG A 129 -12.70 -5.96 4.02
C ARG A 129 -13.18 -6.48 5.37
N TRP A 130 -12.29 -7.06 6.17
CA TRP A 130 -12.60 -7.50 7.52
C TRP A 130 -13.08 -6.35 8.41
N ARG A 131 -12.36 -5.22 8.39
CA ARG A 131 -12.76 -4.00 9.11
C ARG A 131 -14.05 -3.37 8.61
N SER A 132 -14.41 -3.61 7.34
CA SER A 132 -15.70 -3.20 6.77
C SER A 132 -16.87 -4.13 7.10
N GLY A 133 -16.62 -5.27 7.78
CA GLY A 133 -17.64 -6.20 8.25
C GLY A 133 -17.63 -7.59 7.60
N ASP A 134 -16.75 -7.87 6.63
CA ASP A 134 -16.63 -9.21 6.05
C ASP A 134 -15.76 -10.11 6.94
N SER A 135 -16.39 -10.86 7.84
CA SER A 135 -15.69 -11.79 8.73
C SER A 135 -14.90 -12.88 7.99
N SER A 136 -15.30 -13.26 6.76
CA SER A 136 -14.58 -14.27 5.97
C SER A 136 -13.21 -13.78 5.48
N SER A 137 -12.99 -12.46 5.47
CA SER A 137 -11.71 -11.86 5.06
C SER A 137 -10.61 -12.05 6.10
N TYR A 138 -10.94 -12.35 7.36
CA TYR A 138 -9.91 -12.51 8.40
C TYR A 138 -8.96 -13.67 8.11
N ASP A 139 -9.47 -14.82 7.67
CA ASP A 139 -8.62 -15.98 7.34
C ASP A 139 -7.72 -15.68 6.12
N ARG A 140 -8.23 -14.93 5.13
CA ARG A 140 -7.44 -14.51 3.95
C ARG A 140 -6.40 -13.45 4.29
N PHE A 141 -6.69 -12.58 5.26
CA PHE A 141 -5.70 -11.68 5.84
C PHE A 141 -4.56 -12.45 6.51
N LEU A 142 -4.87 -13.48 7.30
CA LEU A 142 -3.86 -14.35 7.91
C LEU A 142 -3.07 -15.14 6.87
N GLU A 143 -3.69 -15.55 5.76
CA GLU A 143 -3.01 -16.20 4.64
C GLU A 143 -1.92 -15.28 4.04
N ALA A 144 -2.22 -14.00 3.80
CA ALA A 144 -1.25 -13.03 3.31
C ALA A 144 -0.09 -12.80 4.28
N MET A 145 -0.37 -12.72 5.59
CA MET A 145 0.70 -12.66 6.60
C MET A 145 1.55 -13.94 6.64
N GLY A 146 0.91 -15.11 6.44
CA GLY A 146 1.58 -16.40 6.35
C GLY A 146 2.48 -16.52 5.12
N ALA A 147 2.12 -15.90 4.00
CA ALA A 147 2.95 -15.84 2.80
C ALA A 147 4.28 -15.10 3.07
N PHE A 148 4.22 -13.91 3.68
CA PHE A 148 5.43 -13.21 4.10
C PHE A 148 6.22 -13.99 5.16
N SER A 149 5.55 -14.59 6.15
CA SER A 149 6.24 -15.34 7.20
C SER A 149 7.12 -16.47 6.65
N LYS A 150 6.66 -17.15 5.59
CA LYS A 150 7.45 -18.19 4.89
C LYS A 150 8.62 -17.63 4.07
N GLN A 151 8.57 -16.35 3.68
CA GLN A 151 9.69 -15.67 3.03
C GLN A 151 10.76 -15.23 4.06
N ILE A 152 10.38 -14.93 5.30
CA ILE A 152 11.33 -14.57 6.38
C ILE A 152 12.28 -15.71 6.71
N ASP A 153 11.83 -16.96 6.56
CA ASP A 153 12.65 -18.16 6.77
C ASP A 153 13.72 -18.36 5.67
N ARG A 154 13.68 -17.56 4.59
CA ARG A 154 14.71 -17.56 3.54
C ARG A 154 15.91 -16.73 3.98
N ASP A 155 17.09 -17.11 3.50
CA ASP A 155 18.34 -16.39 3.70
C ASP A 155 18.72 -15.64 2.41
N ASP A 156 17.81 -14.76 1.95
CA ASP A 156 17.97 -13.95 0.74
C ASP A 156 17.39 -12.54 0.94
N GLU A 157 17.53 -11.68 -0.08
CA GLU A 157 17.07 -10.29 -0.06
C GLU A 157 15.55 -10.13 0.14
N SER A 158 14.75 -11.18 -0.08
CA SER A 158 13.29 -11.14 0.15
C SER A 158 12.93 -11.16 1.64
N ARG A 159 13.86 -11.60 2.51
CA ARG A 159 13.66 -11.66 3.95
C ARG A 159 13.30 -10.30 4.56
N ASP A 160 14.06 -9.26 4.24
CA ASP A 160 13.87 -7.93 4.81
C ASP A 160 12.55 -7.31 4.34
N GLN A 161 12.20 -7.50 3.06
CA GLN A 161 10.92 -7.06 2.52
C GLN A 161 9.76 -7.80 3.18
N ALA A 162 9.89 -9.10 3.42
CA ALA A 162 8.88 -9.89 4.10
C ALA A 162 8.68 -9.47 5.56
N LEU A 163 9.77 -9.15 6.27
CA LEU A 163 9.72 -8.59 7.62
C LEU A 163 8.91 -7.28 7.65
N VAL A 164 9.21 -6.35 6.73
CA VAL A 164 8.48 -5.08 6.60
C VAL A 164 7.00 -5.35 6.32
N GLY A 165 6.67 -6.26 5.41
CA GLY A 165 5.29 -6.60 5.07
C GLY A 165 4.48 -7.13 6.26
N VAL A 166 5.03 -8.08 7.02
CA VAL A 166 4.38 -8.60 8.24
C VAL A 166 4.20 -7.49 9.28
N GLN A 167 5.24 -6.71 9.53
CA GLN A 167 5.20 -5.64 10.53
C GLN A 167 4.12 -4.60 10.18
N GLN A 168 4.07 -4.14 8.93
CA GLN A 168 3.06 -3.18 8.48
C GLN A 168 1.64 -3.68 8.75
N LEU A 169 1.33 -4.93 8.40
CA LEU A 169 0.00 -5.51 8.60
C LEU A 169 -0.33 -5.69 10.09
N GLN A 170 0.65 -6.09 10.92
CA GLN A 170 0.47 -6.22 12.37
C GLN A 170 0.21 -4.88 13.04
N ILE A 171 0.99 -3.86 12.71
CA ILE A 171 0.87 -2.52 13.27
C ILE A 171 -0.44 -1.89 12.84
N ALA A 172 -0.81 -2.04 11.57
CA ALA A 172 -2.10 -1.60 11.06
C ALA A 172 -3.25 -2.21 11.87
N ALA A 173 -3.22 -3.52 12.13
CA ALA A 173 -4.26 -4.19 12.92
C ALA A 173 -4.35 -3.68 14.37
N GLN A 174 -3.23 -3.22 14.94
CA GLN A 174 -3.15 -2.65 16.28
C GLN A 174 -3.60 -1.18 16.35
N ARG A 175 -3.15 -0.35 15.40
CA ARG A 175 -3.27 1.12 15.47
C ARG A 175 -4.52 1.65 14.78
N LEU A 176 -5.00 0.98 13.74
CA LEU A 176 -6.14 1.48 12.96
C LEU A 176 -7.47 1.19 13.66
N PRO A 177 -8.48 2.05 13.46
CA PRO A 177 -9.78 1.89 14.11
C PRO A 177 -10.39 0.49 13.88
N GLY A 178 -11.23 0.05 14.83
CA GLY A 178 -11.99 -1.20 14.71
C GLY A 178 -13.10 -1.13 13.65
N GLN A 179 -13.95 -2.16 13.61
CA GLN A 179 -15.24 -2.06 12.93
C GLN A 179 -16.02 -0.89 13.53
N GLU A 180 -16.71 -0.09 12.70
CA GLU A 180 -17.67 0.88 13.21
C GLU A 180 -18.68 0.13 14.08
N THR A 181 -18.64 0.35 15.39
CA THR A 181 -19.78 0.04 16.24
C THR A 181 -20.86 1.03 15.88
N THR A 182 -21.76 0.65 14.97
CA THR A 182 -23.07 1.26 14.84
C THR A 182 -23.81 1.06 16.16
N ASN A 183 -23.74 2.07 17.03
CA ASN A 183 -24.73 2.28 18.09
C ASN A 183 -25.95 2.98 17.50
#